data_AF-A0A372RQT3-F1
#
_entry.id   AF-A0A372RQT3-F1
#
_cell.length_a   1.000
_cell.length_b   1.000
_cell.length_c   1.000
_cell.angle_alpha   90.00
_cell.angle_beta   90.00
_cell.angle_gamma   90.00
#
_symmetry.space_group_name_H-M   'P 1'
#
loop_
_entity.id
_entity.type
_entity.pdbx_description
1 polymer ?
#
loop_
_entity_poly.entity_id
_entity_poly.type
_entity_poly.pdbx_seq_one_letter_code
_entity_poly.pdbx_strand_id
1 'polypeptide(L)'
;MDYFQKQAYIGVFVGITVVISLHNMIVSIFLYKVRETKISNFLKIIVNFANILRFGSVFSAHMTPHIATLPQCVSFQYMAAIGNVSIRLALTAFLLWRLKQINNKNTDKWIGIILFVIRTCLAVPQLGLQRPELQTIPENNLIVCDLNIITLRYYSITEILVEIFIDIYVIVRLILILKEANKNVASLSTNMGRPKRSIFTAVIHWNFLRLFVIFIFHAFGFADLYTLSQSLIPVTFAAKCLINIFLSYVITADAEIVRVIESKSNQGNNKRNQEKPTKIKANSLLTIDTIDSPQFLQQHEKRSSFSEWANTIIDNNDEIIEEPLSQNNWDFNNEK
;
A
#
# COMPACT_ATOMS: atom_id res chain seq x y z
N MET A 1 11.35 -14.66 -27.54
CA MET A 1 10.14 -14.76 -26.69
C MET A 1 8.96 -14.44 -27.59
N ASP A 2 8.15 -15.45 -27.90
CA ASP A 2 7.00 -15.30 -28.80
C ASP A 2 5.88 -14.47 -28.14
N TYR A 3 4.93 -14.01 -28.96
CA TYR A 3 3.82 -13.15 -28.54
C TYR A 3 3.06 -13.71 -27.33
N PHE A 4 2.70 -14.99 -27.37
CA PHE A 4 2.01 -15.67 -26.27
C PHE A 4 2.82 -15.72 -24.98
N GLN A 5 4.14 -15.96 -25.09
CA GLN A 5 5.03 -15.95 -23.94
C GLN A 5 5.10 -14.55 -23.31
N LYS A 6 5.18 -13.49 -24.13
CA LYS A 6 5.15 -12.09 -23.66
C LYS A 6 3.84 -11.75 -22.94
N GLN A 7 2.70 -12.14 -23.49
CA GLN A 7 1.39 -11.92 -22.86
C GLN A 7 1.25 -12.67 -21.54
N ALA A 8 1.64 -13.95 -21.48
CA ALA A 8 1.63 -14.73 -20.24
C ALA A 8 2.51 -14.09 -19.16
N TYR A 9 3.72 -13.65 -19.52
CA TYR A 9 4.64 -12.98 -18.61
C TYR A 9 4.06 -11.67 -18.05
N ILE A 10 3.55 -10.79 -18.93
CA ILE A 10 2.88 -9.54 -18.51
C ILE A 10 1.69 -9.86 -17.60
N GLY A 11 0.88 -10.86 -17.98
CA GLY A 11 -0.29 -11.29 -17.22
C GLY A 11 0.03 -11.72 -15.80
N VAL A 12 1.10 -12.50 -15.60
CA VAL A 12 1.54 -12.92 -14.25
C VAL A 12 1.91 -11.73 -13.38
N PHE A 13 2.76 -10.82 -13.88
CA PHE A 13 3.20 -9.66 -13.10
C PHE A 13 2.07 -8.68 -12.79
N VAL A 14 1.16 -8.46 -13.75
CA VAL A 14 -0.05 -7.66 -13.50
C VAL A 14 -0.94 -8.34 -12.46
N GLY A 15 -1.23 -9.64 -12.61
CA GLY A 15 -2.06 -10.40 -11.69
C GLY A 15 -1.55 -10.31 -10.25
N ILE A 16 -0.24 -10.53 -10.04
CA ILE A 16 0.40 -10.38 -8.73
C ILE A 16 0.21 -8.96 -8.19
N THR A 17 0.44 -7.94 -9.02
CA THR A 17 0.30 -6.52 -8.62
C THR A 17 -1.12 -6.20 -8.18
N VAL A 18 -2.13 -6.69 -8.92
CA VAL A 18 -3.55 -6.49 -8.62
C VAL A 18 -3.94 -7.19 -7.32
N VAL A 19 -3.55 -8.46 -7.14
CA VAL A 19 -3.86 -9.24 -5.92
C VAL A 19 -3.26 -8.59 -4.67
N ILE A 20 -1.99 -8.15 -4.75
CA ILE A 20 -1.34 -7.46 -3.64
C ILE A 20 -2.02 -6.12 -3.34
N SER A 21 -2.38 -5.36 -4.38
CA SER A 21 -3.09 -4.09 -4.21
C SER A 21 -4.46 -4.31 -3.59
N LEU A 22 -5.18 -5.37 -3.98
CA LEU A 22 -6.46 -5.75 -3.39
C LEU A 22 -6.32 -6.10 -1.91
N HIS A 23 -5.35 -6.95 -1.56
CA HIS A 23 -5.04 -7.28 -0.18
C HIS A 23 -4.77 -6.01 0.65
N ASN A 24 -3.89 -5.13 0.16
CA ASN A 24 -3.50 -3.92 0.85
C ASN A 24 -4.63 -2.87 0.92
N MET A 25 -5.54 -2.86 -0.05
CA MET A 25 -6.78 -2.09 0.01
C MET A 25 -7.69 -2.59 1.13
N ILE A 26 -7.92 -3.90 1.22
CA ILE A 26 -8.73 -4.52 2.28
C ILE A 26 -8.16 -4.19 3.66
N VAL A 27 -6.84 -4.37 3.85
CA VAL A 27 -6.16 -3.99 5.09
C VAL A 27 -6.38 -2.50 5.40
N SER A 28 -6.25 -1.62 4.42
CA SER A 28 -6.46 -0.18 4.60
C SER A 28 -7.90 0.17 4.98
N ILE A 29 -8.91 -0.55 4.46
CA ILE A 29 -10.32 -0.42 4.85
C ILE A 29 -10.53 -0.81 6.32
N PHE A 30 -9.95 -1.92 6.76
CA PHE A 30 -10.00 -2.31 8.16
C PHE A 30 -9.34 -1.26 9.07
N LEU A 31 -8.17 -0.75 8.68
CA LEU A 31 -7.48 0.30 9.42
C LEU A 31 -8.25 1.62 9.44
N TYR A 32 -8.99 1.94 8.37
CA TYR A 32 -9.85 3.12 8.31
C TYR A 32 -10.99 3.06 9.34
N LYS A 33 -11.61 1.88 9.53
CA LYS A 33 -12.68 1.68 10.51
C LYS A 33 -12.18 1.73 11.96
N VAL A 34 -10.99 1.18 12.22
CA VAL A 34 -10.50 0.93 13.59
C VAL A 34 -9.66 2.10 14.15
N ARG A 35 -9.04 2.94 13.32
CA ARG A 35 -8.05 3.93 13.78
C ARG A 35 -8.52 5.37 13.65
N GLU A 36 -7.98 6.22 14.51
CA GLU A 36 -8.20 7.68 14.46
C GLU A 36 -7.56 8.35 13.23
N THR A 37 -6.57 7.71 12.60
CA THR A 37 -5.87 8.23 11.41
C THR A 37 -6.66 8.04 10.10
N LYS A 38 -7.94 8.41 10.11
CA LYS A 38 -8.91 8.19 9.02
C LYS A 38 -8.43 8.69 7.66
N ILE A 39 -7.92 9.93 7.58
CA ILE A 39 -7.49 10.53 6.31
C ILE A 39 -6.29 9.79 5.70
N SER A 40 -5.31 9.40 6.53
CA SER A 40 -4.15 8.62 6.06
C SER A 40 -4.58 7.26 5.51
N ASN A 41 -5.48 6.56 6.22
CA ASN A 41 -5.97 5.26 5.76
C ASN A 41 -6.86 5.38 4.52
N PHE A 42 -7.64 6.45 4.39
CA PHE A 42 -8.41 6.75 3.18
C PHE A 42 -7.50 6.95 1.96
N LEU A 43 -6.40 7.70 2.11
CA LEU A 43 -5.41 7.85 1.03
C LEU A 43 -4.76 6.52 0.64
N LYS A 44 -4.50 5.63 1.60
CA LYS A 44 -4.00 4.26 1.31
C LYS A 44 -5.01 3.43 0.51
N ILE A 45 -6.30 3.56 0.81
CA ILE A 45 -7.38 2.92 0.02
C ILE A 45 -7.33 3.44 -1.42
N ILE A 46 -7.24 4.76 -1.61
CA ILE A 46 -7.18 5.37 -2.95
C ILE A 46 -5.94 4.87 -3.72
N VAL A 47 -4.75 4.88 -3.11
CA VAL A 47 -3.52 4.40 -3.77
C VAL A 47 -3.69 2.96 -4.27
N ASN A 48 -4.19 2.07 -3.41
CA ASN A 48 -4.34 0.66 -3.76
C ASN A 48 -5.47 0.42 -4.78
N PHE A 49 -6.60 1.09 -4.64
CA PHE A 49 -7.69 1.03 -5.62
C PHE A 49 -7.23 1.55 -7.00
N ALA A 50 -6.48 2.66 -7.02
CA ALA A 50 -5.97 3.24 -8.25
C ALA A 50 -4.91 2.34 -8.92
N ASN A 51 -4.12 1.57 -8.15
CA ASN A 51 -3.28 0.50 -8.69
C ASN A 51 -4.09 -0.61 -9.35
N ILE A 52 -5.17 -1.08 -8.71
CA ILE A 52 -6.06 -2.09 -9.31
C ILE A 52 -6.66 -1.55 -10.62
N LEU A 53 -7.16 -0.32 -10.62
CA LEU A 53 -7.72 0.32 -11.80
C LEU A 53 -6.68 0.43 -12.92
N ARG A 54 -5.47 0.92 -12.60
CA ARG A 54 -4.39 1.08 -13.57
C ARG A 54 -3.98 -0.26 -14.19
N PHE A 55 -3.55 -1.20 -13.36
CA PHE A 55 -2.98 -2.46 -13.83
C PHE A 55 -4.06 -3.39 -14.41
N GLY A 56 -5.27 -3.39 -13.85
CA GLY A 56 -6.41 -4.10 -14.44
C GLY A 56 -6.72 -3.62 -15.85
N SER A 57 -6.71 -2.31 -16.08
CA SER A 57 -6.95 -1.74 -17.42
C SER A 57 -5.82 -2.05 -18.40
N VAL A 58 -4.57 -2.00 -17.95
CA VAL A 58 -3.39 -2.39 -18.75
C VAL A 58 -3.46 -3.87 -19.14
N PHE A 59 -3.86 -4.74 -18.21
CA PHE A 59 -4.07 -6.16 -18.51
C PHE A 59 -5.17 -6.36 -19.55
N SER A 60 -6.32 -5.69 -19.37
CA SER A 60 -7.41 -5.75 -20.35
C SER A 60 -6.98 -5.27 -21.73
N ALA A 61 -6.19 -4.19 -21.81
CA ALA A 61 -5.64 -3.70 -23.07
C ALA A 61 -4.69 -4.73 -23.74
N HIS A 62 -3.87 -5.43 -22.96
CA HIS A 62 -2.95 -6.45 -23.48
C HIS A 62 -3.61 -7.79 -23.82
N MET A 63 -4.72 -8.14 -23.17
CA MET A 63 -5.49 -9.37 -23.40
C MET A 63 -6.68 -9.17 -24.33
N THR A 64 -6.81 -8.00 -24.97
CA THR A 64 -7.88 -7.75 -25.93
C THR A 64 -7.71 -8.68 -27.15
N PRO A 65 -8.78 -9.29 -27.67
CA PRO A 65 -8.71 -10.19 -28.83
C PRO A 65 -8.15 -9.48 -30.08
N HIS A 66 -7.79 -10.28 -31.09
CA HIS A 66 -7.18 -9.87 -32.37
C HIS A 66 -7.89 -8.72 -33.12
N ILE A 67 -9.12 -8.37 -32.71
CA ILE A 67 -9.95 -7.29 -33.23
C ILE A 67 -10.42 -6.44 -32.04
N ALA A 68 -9.52 -5.61 -31.49
CA ALA A 68 -9.89 -4.60 -30.51
C ALA A 68 -10.74 -3.52 -31.18
N THR A 69 -11.92 -3.21 -30.64
CA THR A 69 -12.67 -2.03 -31.12
C THR A 69 -12.04 -0.75 -30.59
N LEU A 70 -12.09 0.34 -31.38
CA LEU A 70 -11.60 1.65 -30.96
C LEU A 70 -12.16 2.10 -29.59
N PRO A 71 -13.48 1.93 -29.29
CA PRO A 71 -14.03 2.29 -27.99
C PRO A 71 -13.43 1.50 -26.82
N GLN A 72 -13.12 0.21 -27.01
CA GLN A 72 -12.48 -0.62 -25.97
C GLN A 72 -11.05 -0.15 -25.69
N CYS A 73 -10.27 0.08 -26.75
CA CYS A 73 -8.92 0.63 -26.66
C CYS A 73 -8.89 1.98 -25.92
N VAL A 74 -9.76 2.91 -26.35
CA VAL A 74 -9.89 4.23 -25.72
C VAL A 74 -10.27 4.10 -24.25
N SER A 75 -11.28 3.30 -23.92
CA SER A 75 -11.74 3.11 -22.55
C SER A 75 -10.64 2.56 -21.62
N PHE A 76 -9.95 1.50 -22.02
CA PHE A 76 -8.89 0.90 -21.20
C PHE A 76 -7.70 1.84 -21.03
N GLN A 77 -7.31 2.59 -22.05
CA GLN A 77 -6.22 3.56 -21.94
C GLN A 77 -6.58 4.73 -21.00
N TYR A 78 -7.80 5.25 -21.09
CA TYR A 78 -8.25 6.30 -20.17
C TYR A 78 -8.37 5.78 -18.73
N MET A 79 -8.89 4.57 -18.51
CA MET A 79 -8.92 3.98 -17.17
C MET A 79 -7.52 3.76 -16.60
N ALA A 80 -6.58 3.30 -17.42
CA ALA A 80 -5.18 3.17 -17.02
C ALA A 80 -4.55 4.52 -16.63
N ALA A 81 -4.82 5.56 -17.41
CA ALA A 81 -4.36 6.93 -17.16
C ALA A 81 -4.97 7.52 -15.89
N ILE A 82 -6.28 7.38 -15.69
CA ILE A 82 -6.99 7.81 -14.47
C ILE A 82 -6.40 7.11 -13.25
N GLY A 83 -6.15 5.81 -13.32
CA GLY A 83 -5.47 5.06 -12.25
C GLY A 83 -4.08 5.62 -11.97
N ASN A 84 -3.26 5.87 -12.99
CA ASN A 84 -1.92 6.45 -12.85
C ASN A 84 -1.94 7.85 -12.20
N VAL A 85 -2.81 8.74 -12.67
CA VAL A 85 -3.00 10.08 -12.10
C VAL A 85 -3.46 9.99 -10.65
N SER A 86 -4.43 9.11 -10.36
CA SER A 86 -4.97 8.93 -9.01
C SER A 86 -3.92 8.44 -8.02
N ILE A 87 -3.06 7.48 -8.40
CA ILE A 87 -1.93 7.04 -7.56
C ILE A 87 -1.04 8.23 -7.22
N ARG A 88 -0.60 9.00 -8.23
CA ARG A 88 0.35 10.11 -8.07
C ARG A 88 -0.20 11.23 -7.21
N LEU A 89 -1.47 11.61 -7.41
CA LEU A 89 -2.15 12.59 -6.57
C LEU A 89 -2.31 12.10 -5.13
N ALA A 90 -2.68 10.82 -4.94
CA ALA A 90 -2.86 10.25 -3.61
C ALA A 90 -1.53 10.14 -2.84
N LEU A 91 -0.43 9.80 -3.51
CA LEU A 91 0.92 9.79 -2.92
C LEU A 91 1.35 11.20 -2.49
N THR A 92 1.15 12.19 -3.36
CA THR A 92 1.45 13.60 -3.06
C THR A 92 0.66 14.05 -1.83
N ALA A 93 -0.65 13.80 -1.82
CA ALA A 93 -1.51 14.11 -0.68
C ALA A 93 -1.06 13.37 0.59
N PHE A 94 -0.67 12.10 0.47
CA PHE A 94 -0.22 11.29 1.59
C PHE A 94 1.05 11.84 2.24
N LEU A 95 2.06 12.21 1.45
CA LEU A 95 3.31 12.78 1.94
C LEU A 95 3.09 14.12 2.65
N LEU A 96 2.34 15.03 2.03
CA LEU A 96 2.04 16.34 2.60
C LEU A 96 1.18 16.24 3.86
N TRP A 97 0.21 15.32 3.87
CA TRP A 97 -0.60 15.02 5.04
C TRP A 97 0.25 14.47 6.19
N ARG A 98 1.20 13.58 5.90
CA ARG A 98 2.11 13.02 6.90
C ARG A 98 3.03 14.09 7.49
N LEU A 99 3.56 14.99 6.66
CA LEU A 99 4.35 16.12 7.15
C LEU A 99 3.54 16.98 8.13
N LYS A 100 2.27 17.29 7.81
CA LYS A 100 1.36 18.01 8.69
C LYS A 100 1.10 17.28 10.02
N GLN A 101 0.96 15.96 9.99
CA GLN A 101 0.75 15.16 11.21
C GLN A 101 1.98 15.17 12.13
N ILE A 102 3.19 15.16 11.57
CA ILE A 102 4.44 15.18 12.34
C ILE A 102 4.72 16.58 12.89
N ASN A 103 4.44 17.63 12.10
CA ASN A 103 4.72 19.00 12.46
C ASN A 103 3.55 19.91 12.08
N ASN A 104 2.73 20.24 13.08
CA ASN A 104 1.51 21.04 12.89
C ASN A 104 1.78 22.56 12.85
N LYS A 105 2.70 22.99 11.97
CA LYS A 105 2.94 24.42 11.73
C LYS A 105 2.01 24.93 10.64
N ASN A 106 1.40 26.10 10.86
CA ASN A 106 0.49 26.74 9.89
C ASN A 106 1.17 26.99 8.53
N THR A 107 2.45 27.34 8.53
CA THR A 107 3.24 27.55 7.30
C THR A 107 3.34 26.27 6.48
N ASP A 108 3.65 25.12 7.11
CA ASP A 108 3.77 23.83 6.42
C ASP A 108 2.42 23.37 5.86
N LYS A 109 1.32 23.69 6.56
CA LYS A 109 -0.04 23.44 6.09
C LYS A 109 -0.34 24.22 4.81
N TRP A 110 -0.08 25.52 4.78
CA TRP A 110 -0.35 26.36 3.60
C TRP A 110 0.53 25.99 2.41
N ILE A 111 1.84 25.79 2.65
CA ILE A 111 2.76 25.34 1.59
C ILE A 111 2.31 23.99 1.03
N GLY A 112 1.92 23.04 1.89
CA GLY A 112 1.40 21.76 1.45
C GLY A 112 0.14 21.88 0.59
N ILE A 113 -0.82 22.73 0.96
CA ILE A 113 -2.02 22.96 0.15
C ILE A 113 -1.65 23.53 -1.22
N ILE A 114 -0.78 24.54 -1.27
CA ILE A 114 -0.35 25.17 -2.52
C ILE A 114 0.34 24.14 -3.44
N LEU A 115 1.28 23.35 -2.90
CA LEU A 115 1.98 22.31 -3.66
C LEU A 115 1.01 21.26 -4.22
N PHE A 116 0.02 20.85 -3.43
CA PHE A 116 -1.00 19.89 -3.87
C PHE A 116 -1.91 20.45 -4.96
N VAL A 117 -2.32 21.73 -4.84
CA VAL A 117 -3.13 22.41 -5.86
C VAL A 117 -2.36 22.52 -7.18
N ILE A 118 -1.10 22.98 -7.15
CA ILE A 118 -0.24 23.05 -8.34
C ILE A 118 -0.15 21.68 -9.02
N ARG A 119 0.11 20.62 -8.23
CA ARG A 119 0.17 19.26 -8.76
C ARG A 119 -1.12 18.81 -9.41
N THR A 120 -2.27 19.14 -8.80
CA THR A 120 -3.60 18.79 -9.32
C THR A 120 -3.90 19.53 -10.62
N CYS A 121 -3.57 20.83 -10.70
CA CYS A 121 -3.74 21.62 -11.92
C CYS A 121 -2.91 21.07 -13.08
N LEU A 122 -1.71 20.54 -12.82
CA LEU A 122 -0.87 19.91 -13.85
C LEU A 122 -1.36 18.51 -14.28
N ALA A 123 -2.10 17.80 -13.42
CA ALA A 123 -2.65 16.48 -13.72
C ALA A 123 -3.79 16.49 -14.74
N VAL A 124 -4.63 17.54 -14.71
CA VAL A 124 -5.83 17.61 -15.55
C VAL A 124 -5.50 17.65 -17.06
N PRO A 125 -4.54 18.48 -17.54
CA PRO A 125 -4.14 18.48 -18.94
C PRO A 125 -3.63 17.12 -19.44
N GLN A 126 -3.00 16.31 -18.58
CA GLN A 126 -2.52 14.97 -18.96
C GLN A 126 -3.67 14.10 -19.49
N LEU A 127 -4.83 14.16 -18.85
CA LEU A 127 -6.01 13.39 -19.28
C LEU A 127 -6.62 13.96 -20.57
N GLY A 128 -6.70 15.28 -20.70
CA GLY A 128 -7.32 15.92 -21.87
C GLY A 128 -6.49 15.84 -23.16
N LEU A 129 -5.17 15.67 -23.05
CA LEU A 129 -4.25 15.64 -24.19
C LEU A 129 -3.92 14.23 -24.68
N GLN A 130 -4.31 13.19 -23.96
CA GLN A 130 -4.08 11.82 -24.37
C GLN A 130 -4.98 11.47 -25.56
N ARG A 131 -4.37 11.07 -26.68
CA ARG A 131 -5.09 10.60 -27.88
C ARG A 131 -4.70 9.15 -28.17
N PRO A 132 -5.53 8.18 -27.72
CA PRO A 132 -5.36 6.78 -28.10
C PRO A 132 -5.70 6.57 -29.57
N GLU A 133 -4.85 5.85 -30.28
CA GLU A 133 -5.00 5.49 -31.69
C GLU A 133 -4.85 3.97 -31.86
N LEU A 134 -5.45 3.41 -32.92
CA LEU A 134 -5.26 2.01 -33.29
C LEU A 134 -4.11 1.91 -34.28
N GLN A 135 -3.10 1.10 -33.96
CA GLN A 135 -1.97 0.82 -34.83
C GLN A 135 -2.02 -0.64 -35.31
N THR A 136 -1.94 -0.85 -36.62
CA THR A 136 -1.86 -2.17 -37.23
C THR A 136 -0.40 -2.63 -37.28
N ILE A 137 -0.10 -3.78 -36.70
CA ILE A 137 1.20 -4.46 -36.84
C ILE A 137 1.10 -5.44 -38.02
N PRO A 138 1.71 -5.12 -39.18
CA PRO A 138 1.50 -5.87 -40.42
C PRO A 138 2.06 -7.29 -40.37
N GLU A 139 3.07 -7.57 -39.54
CA GLU A 139 3.71 -8.90 -39.45
C GLU A 139 2.76 -9.99 -38.92
N ASN A 140 1.80 -9.61 -38.07
CA ASN A 140 0.91 -10.56 -37.38
C ASN A 140 -0.59 -10.26 -37.59
N ASN A 141 -0.97 -9.32 -38.48
CA ASN A 141 -2.35 -8.83 -38.62
C ASN A 141 -2.99 -8.38 -37.28
N LEU A 142 -2.19 -7.82 -36.37
CA LEU A 142 -2.61 -7.47 -35.02
C LEU A 142 -2.97 -5.98 -34.95
N ILE A 143 -4.11 -5.64 -34.37
CA ILE A 143 -4.48 -4.24 -34.07
C ILE A 143 -4.14 -3.97 -32.60
N VAL A 144 -3.19 -3.06 -32.36
CA VAL A 144 -2.74 -2.66 -31.02
C VAL A 144 -3.21 -1.24 -30.72
N CYS A 145 -3.48 -0.99 -29.45
CA CYS A 145 -3.83 0.33 -28.94
C CYS A 145 -2.55 1.10 -28.58
N ASP A 146 -2.23 2.17 -29.32
CA ASP A 146 -1.05 3.01 -29.08
C ASP A 146 -1.46 4.44 -28.69
N LEU A 147 -0.55 5.18 -28.04
CA LEU A 147 -0.78 6.56 -27.62
C LEU A 147 0.01 7.51 -28.52
N ASN A 148 -0.55 8.66 -28.88
CA ASN A 148 0.22 9.71 -29.57
C ASN A 148 1.20 10.39 -28.59
N ILE A 149 2.52 10.13 -28.75
CA ILE A 149 3.52 10.23 -27.68
C ILE A 149 4.13 11.64 -27.52
N ILE A 150 4.15 12.48 -28.56
CA ILE A 150 5.07 13.64 -28.59
C ILE A 150 4.68 14.71 -27.56
N THR A 151 3.45 15.24 -27.63
CA THR A 151 2.99 16.30 -26.71
C THR A 151 2.84 15.77 -25.28
N LEU A 152 2.40 14.52 -25.13
CA LEU A 152 2.22 13.86 -23.83
C LEU A 152 3.55 13.70 -23.07
N ARG A 153 4.65 13.48 -23.79
CA ARG A 153 5.99 13.32 -23.19
C ARG A 153 6.46 14.58 -22.47
N TYR A 154 6.31 15.75 -23.09
CA TYR A 154 6.71 17.03 -22.48
C TYR A 154 5.93 17.32 -21.20
N TYR A 155 4.60 17.15 -21.23
CA TYR A 155 3.77 17.29 -20.03
C TYR A 155 4.15 16.31 -18.93
N SER A 156 4.39 15.04 -19.29
CA SER A 156 4.81 14.00 -18.33
C SER A 156 6.14 14.35 -17.65
N ILE A 157 7.10 14.92 -18.38
CA ILE A 157 8.37 15.40 -17.80
C ILE A 157 8.10 16.51 -16.78
N THR A 158 7.33 17.54 -17.15
CA THR A 158 7.02 18.66 -16.24
C THR A 158 6.34 18.17 -14.95
N GLU A 159 5.41 17.23 -15.04
CA GLU A 159 4.77 16.67 -13.86
C GLU A 159 5.73 15.90 -12.96
N ILE A 160 6.58 15.04 -13.52
CA ILE A 160 7.55 14.26 -12.75
C ILE A 160 8.55 15.19 -12.05
N LEU A 161 8.98 16.27 -12.71
CA LEU A 161 9.84 17.26 -12.09
C LEU A 161 9.17 17.92 -10.88
N VAL A 162 7.90 18.31 -10.99
CA VAL A 162 7.14 18.88 -9.86
C VAL A 162 7.01 17.89 -8.71
N GLU A 163 6.80 16.61 -9.00
CA GLU A 163 6.76 15.55 -7.98
C GLU A 163 8.10 15.40 -7.25
N ILE A 164 9.21 15.38 -7.99
CA ILE A 164 10.56 15.34 -7.40
C ILE A 164 10.79 16.57 -6.51
N PHE A 165 10.36 17.77 -6.93
CA PHE A 165 10.46 18.97 -6.10
C PHE A 165 9.65 18.84 -4.80
N ILE A 166 8.45 18.26 -4.85
CA ILE A 166 7.63 18.00 -3.66
C ILE A 166 8.32 16.99 -2.74
N ASP A 167 8.86 15.90 -3.29
CA ASP A 167 9.60 14.90 -2.51
C ASP A 167 10.79 15.52 -1.78
N ILE A 168 11.60 16.32 -2.50
CA ILE A 168 12.74 17.06 -1.93
C ILE A 168 12.27 17.99 -0.81
N TYR A 169 11.19 18.74 -1.03
CA TYR A 169 10.62 19.62 0.00
C TYR A 169 10.26 18.82 1.27
N VAL A 170 9.55 17.70 1.13
CA VAL A 170 9.15 16.86 2.28
C VAL A 170 10.39 16.29 2.99
N ILE A 171 11.38 15.80 2.24
CA ILE A 171 12.66 15.30 2.79
C ILE A 171 13.35 16.38 3.62
N VAL A 172 13.56 17.57 3.05
CA VAL A 172 14.23 18.69 3.73
C VAL A 172 13.49 19.06 5.01
N ARG A 173 12.15 19.15 4.96
CA ARG A 173 11.34 19.46 6.14
C ARG A 173 11.45 18.39 7.22
N LEU A 174 11.41 17.10 6.86
CA LEU A 174 11.60 16.01 7.82
C LEU A 174 12.98 16.05 8.47
N ILE A 175 14.04 16.34 7.72
CA ILE A 175 15.40 16.50 8.26
C ILE A 175 15.45 17.67 9.26
N LEU A 176 14.82 18.81 8.95
CA LEU A 176 14.76 19.95 9.86
C LEU A 176 14.02 19.61 11.16
N ILE A 177 12.89 18.91 11.07
CA ILE A 177 12.12 18.44 12.24
C ILE A 177 12.97 17.50 13.10
N LEU A 178 13.70 16.58 12.47
CA LEU A 178 14.58 15.64 13.18
C LEU A 178 15.73 16.37 13.89
N LYS A 179 16.36 17.35 13.24
CA LYS A 179 17.42 18.17 13.85
C LYS A 179 16.92 18.93 15.07
N GLU A 180 15.73 19.52 14.97
CA GLU A 180 15.12 20.26 16.08
C GLU A 180 14.78 19.33 17.25
N ALA A 181 14.16 18.18 16.97
CA ALA A 181 13.87 17.17 17.99
C ALA A 181 15.15 16.66 18.68
N ASN A 182 16.23 16.45 17.93
CA ASN A 182 17.50 15.98 18.49
C ASN A 182 18.18 17.04 19.37
N LYS A 183 18.13 18.32 18.99
CA LYS A 183 18.63 19.42 19.82
C LYS A 183 17.88 19.51 21.15
N ASN A 184 16.55 19.43 21.10
CA ASN A 184 15.70 19.48 22.29
C ASN A 184 15.96 18.30 23.24
N VAL A 185 16.19 17.10 22.69
CA VAL A 185 16.55 15.93 23.50
C VAL A 185 17.96 16.05 24.08
N ALA A 186 18.93 16.58 23.34
CA ALA A 186 20.29 16.80 23.86
C ALA A 186 20.29 17.78 25.04
N SER A 187 19.45 18.82 25.00
CA SER A 187 19.26 19.75 26.12
C SER A 187 18.53 19.14 27.33
N LEU A 188 17.73 18.08 27.13
CA LEU A 188 16.99 17.37 28.18
C LEU A 188 17.77 16.20 28.79
N SER A 189 18.65 15.55 28.02
CA SER A 189 19.41 14.36 28.45
C SER A 189 20.50 14.66 29.48
N THR A 190 20.82 15.94 29.71
CA THR A 190 21.68 16.36 30.82
C THR A 190 21.00 16.17 32.19
N ASN A 191 19.66 16.05 32.24
CA ASN A 191 18.90 16.01 33.50
C ASN A 191 18.12 14.71 33.78
N MET A 192 17.93 13.80 32.81
CA MET A 192 17.22 12.53 33.06
C MET A 192 17.81 11.36 32.27
N GLY A 193 17.98 10.23 32.94
CA GLY A 193 18.51 8.98 32.40
C GLY A 193 17.78 8.46 31.15
N ARG A 194 18.58 7.99 30.18
CA ARG A 194 18.26 7.32 28.90
C ARG A 194 16.86 7.60 28.29
N PRO A 195 16.76 8.42 27.22
CA PRO A 195 15.49 8.77 26.61
C PRO A 195 14.87 7.61 25.80
N LYS A 196 13.52 7.60 25.69
CA LYS A 196 12.66 6.75 24.82
C LYS A 196 12.95 6.94 23.32
N ARG A 197 14.19 6.69 22.90
CA ARG A 197 14.75 7.00 21.57
C ARG A 197 14.21 6.12 20.43
N SER A 198 13.64 4.95 20.72
CA SER A 198 13.32 3.94 19.68
C SER A 198 12.11 4.29 18.81
N ILE A 199 11.00 4.76 19.39
CA ILE A 199 9.73 4.89 18.67
C ILE A 199 9.75 6.09 17.70
N PHE A 200 10.16 7.27 18.17
CA PHE A 200 10.26 8.44 17.31
C PHE A 200 11.25 8.22 16.16
N THR A 201 12.38 7.60 16.46
CA THR A 201 13.40 7.25 15.45
C THR A 201 12.84 6.25 14.43
N ALA A 202 12.14 5.20 14.86
CA ALA A 202 11.54 4.22 13.96
C ALA A 202 10.48 4.84 13.03
N VAL A 203 9.62 5.71 13.57
CA VAL A 203 8.61 6.44 12.77
C VAL A 203 9.28 7.30 11.70
N ILE A 204 10.34 8.03 12.05
CA ILE A 204 11.07 8.87 11.09
C ILE A 204 11.78 8.04 10.02
N HIS A 205 12.45 6.94 10.39
CA HIS A 205 13.10 6.05 9.42
C HIS A 205 12.10 5.44 8.44
N TRP A 206 10.91 5.07 8.91
CA TRP A 206 9.85 4.56 8.06
C TRP A 206 9.33 5.63 7.07
N ASN A 207 9.27 6.90 7.48
CA ASN A 207 8.94 8.00 6.57
C ASN A 207 10.03 8.22 5.52
N PHE A 208 11.31 8.08 5.86
CA PHE A 208 12.39 8.12 4.87
C PHE A 208 12.35 6.94 3.90
N LEU A 209 12.03 5.72 4.37
CA LEU A 209 11.85 4.56 3.51
C LEU A 209 10.72 4.79 2.50
N ARG A 210 9.60 5.38 2.93
CA ARG A 210 8.50 5.77 2.03
C ARG A 210 8.94 6.75 0.95
N LEU A 211 9.60 7.82 1.35
CA LEU A 211 10.11 8.82 0.42
C LEU A 211 11.11 8.22 -0.57
N PHE A 212 11.97 7.32 -0.12
CA PHE A 212 12.90 6.62 -0.98
C PHE A 212 12.18 5.76 -2.04
N VAL A 213 11.16 4.99 -1.65
CA VAL A 213 10.40 4.17 -2.60
C VAL A 213 9.58 5.03 -3.56
N ILE A 214 9.01 6.16 -3.11
CA ILE A 214 8.31 7.13 -3.97
C ILE A 214 9.28 7.78 -4.95
N PHE A 215 10.48 8.14 -4.50
CA PHE A 215 11.53 8.68 -5.35
C PHE A 215 11.94 7.68 -6.44
N ILE A 216 12.13 6.39 -6.09
CA ILE A 216 12.38 5.33 -7.08
C ILE A 216 11.23 5.25 -8.09
N PHE A 217 9.99 5.34 -7.63
CA PHE A 217 8.81 5.33 -8.50
C PHE A 217 8.82 6.50 -9.50
N HIS A 218 9.12 7.73 -9.06
CA HIS A 218 9.24 8.89 -9.95
C HIS A 218 10.45 8.78 -10.90
N ALA A 219 11.61 8.36 -10.39
CA ALA A 219 12.83 8.19 -11.19
C ALA A 219 12.66 7.13 -12.27
N PHE A 220 11.98 6.02 -11.95
CA PHE A 220 11.66 5.00 -12.93
C PHE A 220 10.66 5.51 -13.98
N GLY A 221 9.63 6.26 -13.55
CA GLY A 221 8.72 6.93 -14.48
C GLY A 221 9.45 7.87 -15.45
N PHE A 222 10.46 8.59 -14.97
CA PHE A 222 11.30 9.44 -15.81
C PHE A 222 12.12 8.61 -16.80
N ALA A 223 12.79 7.55 -16.35
CA ALA A 223 13.59 6.68 -17.21
C ALA A 223 12.75 5.96 -18.28
N ASP A 224 11.53 5.57 -17.93
CA ASP A 224 10.57 4.94 -18.85
C ASP A 224 10.22 5.87 -20.02
N LEU A 225 10.14 7.19 -19.79
CA LEU A 225 9.91 8.16 -20.87
C LEU A 225 11.03 8.17 -21.90
N TYR A 226 12.26 7.75 -21.58
CA TYR A 226 13.42 7.77 -22.49
C TYR A 226 13.75 6.40 -23.09
N THR A 227 13.14 5.33 -22.59
CA THR A 227 13.44 3.97 -23.05
C THR A 227 12.80 3.73 -24.42
N LEU A 228 13.57 3.86 -25.50
CA LEU A 228 13.13 3.65 -26.89
C LEU A 228 13.24 2.18 -27.36
N SER A 229 13.83 1.30 -26.56
CA SER A 229 14.16 -0.06 -26.98
C SER A 229 13.00 -1.03 -26.79
N GLN A 230 12.51 -1.61 -27.89
CA GLN A 230 11.48 -2.66 -27.85
C GLN A 230 11.96 -3.96 -27.15
N SER A 231 13.27 -4.21 -27.07
CA SER A 231 13.80 -5.43 -26.43
C SER A 231 13.73 -5.40 -24.91
N LEU A 232 13.63 -4.20 -24.32
CA LEU A 232 13.58 -3.99 -22.87
C LEU A 232 12.15 -3.99 -22.30
N ILE A 233 11.11 -4.01 -23.15
CA ILE A 233 9.70 -3.87 -22.75
C ILE A 233 9.27 -4.86 -21.63
N PRO A 234 9.58 -6.17 -21.68
CA PRO A 234 9.14 -7.09 -20.63
C PRO A 234 9.82 -6.80 -19.29
N VAL A 235 11.12 -6.47 -19.32
CA VAL A 235 11.92 -6.21 -18.13
C VAL A 235 11.50 -4.89 -17.48
N THR A 236 11.31 -3.84 -18.28
CA THR A 236 10.83 -2.55 -17.77
C THR A 236 9.42 -2.67 -17.21
N PHE A 237 8.55 -3.48 -17.82
CA PHE A 237 7.21 -3.73 -17.31
C PHE A 237 7.22 -4.48 -15.97
N ALA A 238 8.00 -5.55 -15.85
CA ALA A 238 8.16 -6.26 -14.58
C ALA A 238 8.70 -5.36 -13.47
N ALA A 239 9.69 -4.52 -13.79
CA ALA A 239 10.20 -3.52 -12.85
C ALA A 239 9.11 -2.54 -12.39
N LYS A 240 8.24 -2.06 -13.29
CA LYS A 240 7.08 -1.23 -12.91
C LYS A 240 6.17 -1.95 -11.92
N CYS A 241 5.83 -3.21 -12.20
CA CYS A 241 5.00 -4.02 -11.30
C CYS A 241 5.65 -4.16 -9.92
N LEU A 242 6.93 -4.53 -9.86
CA LEU A 242 7.67 -4.68 -8.61
C LEU A 242 7.71 -3.38 -7.81
N ILE A 243 8.03 -2.25 -8.44
CA ILE A 243 8.04 -0.94 -7.77
C ILE A 243 6.66 -0.61 -7.18
N ASN A 244 5.57 -0.86 -7.93
CA ASN A 244 4.22 -0.60 -7.44
C ASN A 244 3.81 -1.55 -6.29
N ILE A 245 4.26 -2.81 -6.32
CA ILE A 245 4.11 -3.75 -5.21
C ILE A 245 4.82 -3.23 -3.96
N PHE A 246 6.09 -2.85 -4.07
CA PHE A 246 6.85 -2.29 -2.95
C PHE A 246 6.19 -1.03 -2.40
N LEU A 247 5.76 -0.13 -3.28
CA LEU A 247 5.07 1.09 -2.91
C LEU A 247 3.76 0.81 -2.16
N SER A 248 2.94 -0.11 -2.67
CA SER A 248 1.68 -0.54 -2.05
C SER A 248 1.91 -1.05 -0.61
N TYR A 249 2.94 -1.89 -0.40
CA TYR A 249 3.29 -2.39 0.93
C TYR A 249 3.82 -1.31 1.87
N VAL A 250 4.80 -0.52 1.43
CA VAL A 250 5.47 0.49 2.26
C VAL A 250 4.50 1.60 2.70
N ILE A 251 3.50 1.91 1.87
CA ILE A 251 2.41 2.81 2.22
C ILE A 251 1.43 2.17 3.22
N THR A 252 1.11 0.88 3.05
CA THR A 252 0.07 0.18 3.84
C THR A 252 0.56 -0.30 5.22
N ALA A 253 1.77 -0.86 5.33
CA ALA A 253 2.30 -1.59 6.50
C ALA A 253 2.62 -0.74 7.76
N ASP A 254 2.18 0.51 7.79
CA ASP A 254 2.33 1.54 8.84
C ASP A 254 1.94 1.13 10.27
N ALA A 255 1.27 0.00 10.41
CA ALA A 255 0.40 -0.35 11.52
C ALA A 255 0.94 -1.42 12.44
N GLU A 256 1.70 -2.35 11.87
CA GLU A 256 2.07 -3.60 12.51
C GLU A 256 3.50 -3.54 13.02
N ILE A 257 4.41 -2.96 12.25
CA ILE A 257 5.84 -2.88 12.59
C ILE A 257 6.07 -1.95 13.78
N VAL A 258 5.41 -0.79 13.84
CA VAL A 258 5.55 0.13 15.00
C VAL A 258 4.98 -0.52 16.26
N ARG A 259 3.87 -1.26 16.17
CA ARG A 259 3.26 -1.97 17.31
C ARG A 259 4.09 -3.17 17.76
N VAL A 260 4.72 -3.91 16.85
CA VAL A 260 5.64 -5.02 17.17
C VAL A 260 6.94 -4.50 17.78
N ILE A 261 7.43 -3.35 17.34
CA ILE A 261 8.58 -2.67 17.98
C ILE A 261 8.18 -2.17 19.38
N GLU A 262 6.97 -1.64 19.54
CA GLU A 262 6.40 -1.20 20.82
C GLU A 262 6.23 -2.37 21.81
N SER A 263 5.65 -3.50 21.38
CA SER A 263 5.46 -4.68 22.23
C SER A 263 6.78 -5.33 22.67
N LYS A 264 7.79 -5.39 21.79
CA LYS A 264 9.13 -5.88 22.14
C LYS A 264 9.84 -5.00 23.17
N SER A 265 9.63 -3.68 23.14
CA SER A 265 10.24 -2.77 24.12
C SER A 265 9.66 -2.91 25.54
N ASN A 266 8.35 -3.24 25.64
CA ASN A 266 7.68 -3.43 26.93
C ASN A 266 7.92 -4.82 27.53
N GLN A 267 8.15 -5.84 26.71
CA GLN A 267 8.41 -7.21 27.19
C GLN A 267 9.78 -7.37 27.86
N GLY A 268 10.75 -6.50 27.56
CA GLY A 268 12.07 -6.47 28.22
C GLY A 268 12.04 -5.95 29.66
N ASN A 269 11.06 -5.10 30.01
CA ASN A 269 10.96 -4.50 31.34
C ASN A 269 10.15 -5.34 32.35
N ASN A 270 9.31 -6.27 31.89
CA ASN A 270 8.45 -7.07 32.78
C ASN A 270 9.10 -8.35 33.33
N LYS A 271 10.34 -8.68 32.95
CA LYS A 271 11.02 -9.91 33.44
C LYS A 271 11.82 -9.72 34.74
N ARG A 272 11.80 -8.55 35.38
CA ARG A 272 12.66 -8.28 36.56
C ARG A 272 11.98 -8.31 37.93
N ASN A 273 10.66 -8.48 38.01
CA ASN A 273 9.95 -8.63 39.29
C ASN A 273 9.19 -9.97 39.34
N GLN A 274 9.93 -11.07 39.49
CA GLN A 274 9.40 -12.27 40.13
C GLN A 274 10.11 -12.43 41.46
N GLU A 275 9.61 -11.75 42.48
CA GLU A 275 9.89 -12.11 43.86
C GLU A 275 9.23 -13.46 44.17
N LYS A 276 9.96 -14.27 44.94
CA LYS A 276 9.62 -15.63 45.37
C LYS A 276 8.26 -15.70 46.09
N PRO A 277 7.56 -16.86 46.02
CA PRO A 277 6.27 -17.03 46.68
C PRO A 277 6.49 -17.30 48.18
N THR A 278 5.99 -16.41 49.04
CA THR A 278 5.85 -16.68 50.48
C THR A 278 4.41 -17.05 50.78
N LYS A 279 4.21 -18.28 51.26
CA LYS A 279 2.93 -18.85 51.75
C LYS A 279 2.45 -18.15 53.03
N ILE A 280 1.17 -18.43 53.38
CA ILE A 280 0.43 -18.21 54.67
C ILE A 280 -0.65 -17.11 54.51
N LYS A 281 -1.94 -17.24 54.86
CA LYS A 281 -2.85 -18.28 55.41
C LYS A 281 -4.29 -17.81 55.11
N ALA A 282 -5.22 -18.75 54.96
CA ALA A 282 -6.66 -18.48 54.92
C ALA A 282 -7.22 -18.13 56.31
N ASN A 283 -8.21 -17.24 56.38
CA ASN A 283 -9.46 -17.38 57.15
C ASN A 283 -10.42 -16.18 56.95
N SER A 284 -11.70 -16.50 56.67
CA SER A 284 -12.98 -15.82 57.06
C SER A 284 -13.06 -14.28 56.98
N LEU A 285 -14.13 -13.61 56.53
CA LEU A 285 -15.57 -13.85 56.72
C LEU A 285 -16.36 -12.80 55.88
N LEU A 286 -17.56 -13.16 55.46
CA LEU A 286 -18.57 -12.34 54.76
C LEU A 286 -19.02 -11.08 55.52
N THR A 287 -19.35 -10.02 54.77
CA THR A 287 -20.62 -9.29 54.96
C THR A 287 -21.12 -8.72 53.62
N ILE A 288 -22.38 -9.00 53.33
CA ILE A 288 -23.17 -8.68 52.12
C ILE A 288 -24.08 -7.50 52.45
N ASP A 289 -24.31 -6.58 51.50
CA ASP A 289 -25.64 -6.04 51.07
C ASP A 289 -25.43 -4.82 50.15
N THR A 290 -25.56 -4.95 48.82
CA THR A 290 -26.76 -4.90 47.94
C THR A 290 -27.25 -3.47 47.63
N ILE A 291 -27.28 -3.13 46.32
CA ILE A 291 -28.42 -2.54 45.57
C ILE A 291 -27.99 -2.31 44.08
N ASP A 292 -28.78 -2.94 43.20
CA ASP A 292 -29.11 -2.72 41.78
C ASP A 292 -28.16 -3.01 40.58
N SER A 293 -28.66 -3.97 39.78
CA SER A 293 -28.27 -4.51 38.46
C SER A 293 -28.61 -3.54 37.29
N PRO A 294 -28.25 -3.80 36.00
CA PRO A 294 -27.68 -5.02 35.45
C PRO A 294 -26.40 -4.88 34.61
N GLN A 295 -25.58 -5.93 34.73
CA GLN A 295 -24.48 -6.29 33.84
C GLN A 295 -24.98 -6.45 32.40
N PHE A 296 -24.43 -5.65 31.48
CA PHE A 296 -24.35 -6.02 30.07
C PHE A 296 -22.91 -6.47 29.80
N LEU A 297 -22.79 -7.71 29.30
CA LEU A 297 -21.55 -8.43 29.03
C LEU A 297 -20.48 -7.56 28.36
N GLN A 298 -19.37 -7.36 29.07
CA GLN A 298 -18.12 -6.94 28.49
C GLN A 298 -17.45 -8.18 27.86
N GLN A 299 -17.91 -8.55 26.66
CA GLN A 299 -17.26 -9.59 25.87
C GLN A 299 -15.92 -9.05 25.37
N HIS A 300 -14.85 -9.41 26.08
CA HIS A 300 -13.48 -9.12 25.72
C HIS A 300 -13.13 -9.93 24.47
N GLU A 301 -13.39 -9.36 23.29
CA GLU A 301 -13.05 -9.98 22.00
C GLU A 301 -11.52 -10.07 21.89
N LYS A 302 -11.00 -11.26 22.19
CA LYS A 302 -9.57 -11.60 22.14
C LYS A 302 -9.15 -11.67 20.67
N ARG A 303 -8.71 -10.53 20.14
CA ARG A 303 -8.19 -10.38 18.78
C ARG A 303 -6.85 -11.10 18.64
N SER A 304 -6.88 -12.31 18.09
CA SER A 304 -5.70 -13.13 17.79
C SER A 304 -4.80 -12.48 16.74
N SER A 305 -3.50 -12.74 16.84
CA SER A 305 -2.49 -12.22 15.93
C SER A 305 -2.20 -13.20 14.79
N PHE A 306 -1.66 -12.71 13.67
CA PHE A 306 -1.43 -13.46 12.41
C PHE A 306 -0.65 -14.78 12.58
N SER A 307 0.20 -14.93 13.60
CA SER A 307 0.91 -16.19 13.85
C SER A 307 0.05 -17.28 14.51
N GLU A 308 -1.02 -16.91 15.23
CA GLU A 308 -1.96 -17.88 15.83
C GLU A 308 -2.85 -18.51 14.75
N TRP A 309 -3.19 -17.77 13.70
CA TRP A 309 -3.97 -18.25 12.55
C TRP A 309 -3.18 -19.22 11.66
N ALA A 310 -1.89 -18.96 11.44
CA ALA A 310 -1.04 -19.86 10.65
C ALA A 310 -0.81 -21.20 11.36
N ASN A 311 -0.72 -21.22 12.69
CA ASN A 311 -0.52 -22.44 13.47
C ASN A 311 -1.82 -23.25 13.64
N THR A 312 -2.99 -22.61 13.75
CA THR A 312 -4.27 -23.33 13.84
C THR A 312 -4.68 -24.03 12.55
N ILE A 313 -4.15 -23.61 11.39
CA ILE A 313 -4.37 -24.29 10.11
C ILE A 313 -3.40 -25.48 9.94
N ILE A 314 -2.25 -25.48 10.61
CA ILE A 314 -1.27 -26.57 10.54
C ILE A 314 -1.60 -27.67 11.57
N ASP A 315 -2.13 -27.32 12.74
CA ASP A 315 -2.48 -28.31 13.78
C ASP A 315 -3.80 -29.08 13.52
N ASN A 316 -4.65 -28.63 12.59
CA ASN A 316 -5.95 -29.25 12.30
C ASN A 316 -5.95 -30.30 11.17
N ASN A 317 -4.79 -30.68 10.63
CA ASN A 317 -4.68 -31.62 9.51
C ASN A 317 -4.30 -33.06 9.90
N ASP A 318 -4.24 -33.39 11.20
CA ASP A 318 -3.89 -34.74 11.67
C ASP A 318 -5.09 -35.58 12.19
N GLU A 319 -6.34 -35.14 12.00
CA GLU A 319 -7.50 -36.01 12.24
C GLU A 319 -7.93 -36.70 10.94
N ILE A 320 -7.42 -37.92 10.77
CA ILE A 320 -7.97 -38.95 9.88
C ILE A 320 -9.41 -39.22 10.33
N ILE A 321 -10.38 -38.79 9.54
CA ILE A 321 -11.77 -39.24 9.64
C ILE A 321 -12.04 -40.14 8.43
N GLU A 322 -12.05 -41.45 8.69
CA GLU A 322 -12.69 -42.43 7.81
C GLU A 322 -14.20 -42.11 7.75
N GLU A 323 -14.74 -41.90 6.55
CA GLU A 323 -16.19 -41.90 6.31
C GLU A 323 -16.63 -43.11 5.48
N PRO A 324 -17.81 -43.67 5.76
CA PRO A 324 -18.21 -45.01 5.32
C PRO A 324 -18.80 -45.02 3.91
N LEU A 325 -18.66 -46.17 3.25
CA LEU A 325 -19.36 -46.52 2.02
C LEU A 325 -20.88 -46.32 2.14
N SER A 326 -21.45 -45.54 1.22
CA SER A 326 -22.79 -45.81 0.71
C SER A 326 -22.84 -45.58 -0.80
N GLN A 327 -23.11 -46.67 -1.52
CA GLN A 327 -23.52 -46.67 -2.92
C GLN A 327 -24.80 -45.84 -3.07
N ASN A 328 -24.88 -45.03 -4.13
CA ASN A 328 -25.98 -45.14 -5.09
C ASN A 328 -25.62 -44.52 -6.44
N ASN A 329 -26.00 -45.30 -7.44
CA ASN A 329 -25.65 -45.32 -8.85
C ASN A 329 -26.65 -44.49 -9.66
N TRP A 330 -26.23 -43.61 -10.57
CA TRP A 330 -26.95 -43.21 -11.80
C TRP A 330 -26.00 -42.49 -12.79
N ASP A 331 -25.21 -43.26 -13.54
CA ASP A 331 -24.59 -42.79 -14.79
C ASP A 331 -25.58 -42.98 -15.95
N PHE A 332 -25.97 -41.88 -16.58
CA PHE A 332 -26.39 -41.87 -17.98
C PHE A 332 -25.16 -41.53 -18.82
N ASN A 333 -24.52 -42.56 -19.38
CA ASN A 333 -23.52 -42.41 -20.42
C ASN A 333 -24.09 -42.92 -21.75
N ASN A 334 -23.99 -42.07 -22.76
CA ASN A 334 -23.61 -42.34 -24.14
C ASN A 334 -24.52 -41.61 -25.11
N GLU A 335 -23.96 -40.61 -25.79
CA GLU A 335 -24.15 -40.55 -27.23
C GLU A 335 -22.89 -40.01 -27.91
N LYS A 336 -22.57 -40.70 -29.01
CA LYS A 336 -21.52 -40.42 -29.99
C LYS A 336 -21.88 -39.21 -30.84
#